data_AF-A0A1X7FCN2-F1
#
_entry.id   AF-A0A1X7FCN2-F1
#
_cell.length_a   1.000
_cell.length_b   1.000
_cell.length_c   1.000
_cell.angle_alpha   90.00
_cell.angle_beta   90.00
_cell.angle_gamma   90.00
#
_symmetry.space_group_name_H-M   'P 1'
#
loop_
_entity.id
_entity.type
_entity.pdbx_description
1 polymer ?
#
loop_
_entity_poly.entity_id
_entity_poly.type
_entity_poly.pdbx_seq_one_letter_code
_entity_poly.pdbx_strand_id
1 'polypeptide(L)'
;MAYADIIRDAIDRRKVLELRYKDVARKVRPHILGYVGEGELALSGWQISGTGAGWRLFHVNDISALSKTEQSFHGTARGYNRNDPAFSRIIDRI
;
A
#
# COMPACT_ATOMS: atom_id res chain seq x y z
N MET A 1 9.73 -12.40 7.67
CA MET A 1 9.92 -11.15 6.90
C MET A 1 8.89 -10.16 7.39
N ALA A 2 9.28 -8.92 7.69
CA ALA A 2 8.34 -7.90 8.12
C ALA A 2 7.47 -7.45 6.94
N TYR A 3 6.21 -7.04 7.18
CA TYR A 3 5.32 -6.57 6.12
C TYR A 3 5.89 -5.41 5.31
N ALA A 4 6.72 -4.54 5.93
CA ALA A 4 7.40 -3.46 5.24
C ALA A 4 8.27 -3.93 4.06
N ASP A 5 9.00 -5.04 4.22
CA ASP A 5 9.85 -5.58 3.16
C ASP A 5 9.02 -6.16 2.01
N ILE A 6 7.90 -6.81 2.33
CA ILE A 6 6.95 -7.33 1.33
C ILE A 6 6.34 -6.17 0.53
N ILE A 7 5.97 -5.08 1.21
CA ILE A 7 5.39 -3.89 0.57
C ILE A 7 6.40 -3.21 -0.35
N ARG A 8 7.64 -3.01 0.10
CA ARG A 8 8.73 -2.44 -0.73
C ARG A 8 8.96 -3.26 -1.99
N ASP A 9 9.17 -4.57 -1.86
CA ASP A 9 9.37 -5.43 -3.03
C ASP A 9 8.16 -5.41 -3.98
N ALA A 10 6.94 -5.26 -3.45
CA ALA A 10 5.74 -5.11 -4.26
C ALA A 10 5.64 -3.74 -4.97
N ILE A 11 6.13 -2.65 -4.36
CA ILE A 11 6.25 -1.33 -4.99
C ILE A 11 7.26 -1.41 -6.13
N ASP A 12 8.48 -1.88 -5.85
CA ASP A 12 9.58 -2.00 -6.80
C ASP A 12 9.19 -2.83 -8.04
N ARG A 13 8.54 -3.98 -7.79
CA ARG A 13 8.11 -4.91 -8.85
C ARG A 13 6.72 -4.62 -9.39
N ARG A 14 6.03 -3.58 -8.88
CA ARG A 14 4.64 -3.24 -9.22
C ARG A 14 3.70 -4.45 -9.16
N LYS A 15 3.80 -5.22 -8.06
CA LYS A 15 2.92 -6.36 -7.77
C LYS A 15 1.71 -5.92 -6.96
N VAL A 16 0.54 -6.47 -7.30
CA VAL A 16 -0.66 -6.30 -6.49
C VAL A 16 -0.48 -7.05 -5.18
N LEU A 17 -0.82 -6.38 -4.08
CA LEU A 17 -0.88 -6.97 -2.74
C LEU A 17 -2.30 -7.47 -2.46
N GLU A 18 -2.38 -8.60 -1.79
CA GLU A 18 -3.59 -9.04 -1.09
C GLU A 18 -3.37 -8.89 0.41
N LEU A 19 -4.24 -8.13 1.07
CA LEU A 19 -4.13 -7.81 2.49
C LEU A 19 -5.47 -7.95 3.20
N ARG A 20 -5.45 -8.35 4.48
CA ARG A 20 -6.61 -8.31 5.37
C ARG A 20 -6.46 -7.11 6.32
N TYR A 21 -7.42 -6.19 6.24
CA TYR A 21 -7.43 -4.95 7.02
C TYR A 21 -8.79 -4.77 7.67
N LYS A 22 -8.81 -4.72 9.01
CA LYS A 22 -10.05 -4.66 9.80
C LYS A 22 -11.06 -5.71 9.33
N ASP A 23 -10.60 -6.96 9.25
CA ASP A 23 -11.35 -8.14 8.81
C ASP A 23 -11.87 -8.18 7.37
N VAL A 24 -11.47 -7.22 6.54
CA VAL A 24 -11.83 -7.19 5.13
C VAL A 24 -10.60 -7.52 4.28
N ALA A 25 -10.72 -8.52 3.41
CA ALA A 25 -9.73 -8.81 2.39
C ALA A 25 -9.78 -7.77 1.27
N ARG A 26 -8.61 -7.31 0.82
CA ARG A 26 -8.46 -6.23 -0.16
C ARG A 26 -7.35 -6.56 -1.14
N LYS A 27 -7.57 -6.24 -2.42
CA LYS A 27 -6.50 -6.21 -3.42
C LYS A 27 -6.09 -4.77 -3.70
N VAL A 28 -4.80 -4.49 -3.60
CA VAL A 28 -4.27 -3.12 -3.60
C VAL A 28 -3.04 -3.03 -4.49
N ARG A 29 -2.96 -1.97 -5.31
CA ARG A 29 -1.73 -1.55 -5.99
C ARG A 29 -0.95 -0.66 -5.01
N PRO A 30 0.15 -1.11 -4.39
CA PRO A 30 0.91 -0.28 -3.49
C PRO A 30 1.62 0.87 -4.24
N HIS A 31 1.68 2.06 -3.64
CA HIS A 31 2.30 3.24 -4.28
C HIS A 31 3.26 4.01 -3.39
N ILE A 32 2.99 4.13 -2.08
CA ILE A 32 3.88 4.79 -1.12
C ILE A 32 3.89 3.98 0.17
N LEU A 33 5.08 3.61 0.64
CA LEU A 33 5.31 3.16 2.00
C LEU A 33 6.05 4.27 2.75
N GLY A 34 5.56 4.63 3.94
CA GLY A 34 6.22 5.64 4.75
C GLY A 34 5.52 5.84 6.08
N TYR A 35 5.99 6.83 6.81
CA TYR A 35 5.42 7.25 8.07
C TYR A 35 4.43 8.40 7.85
N VAL A 36 3.29 8.32 8.55
CA VAL A 36 2.23 9.33 8.58
C VAL A 36 1.97 9.76 10.01
N GLY A 37 1.30 10.90 10.21
CA GLY A 37 0.92 11.40 11.54
C GLY A 37 2.10 11.43 12.51
N GLU A 38 1.94 10.83 13.68
CA GLU A 38 2.93 10.75 14.76
C GLU A 38 3.93 9.58 14.61
N GLY A 39 4.29 9.23 13.37
CA GLY A 39 5.30 8.19 13.10
C GLY A 39 4.71 6.80 12.89
N GLU A 40 3.45 6.69 12.50
CA GLU A 40 2.81 5.43 12.18
C GLU A 40 3.20 4.97 10.77
N LEU A 41 3.65 3.73 10.64
CA LEU A 41 3.99 3.16 9.33
C LEU A 41 2.71 2.86 8.55
N ALA A 42 2.59 3.39 7.34
CA ALA A 42 1.41 3.25 6.50
C ALA A 42 1.74 2.99 5.02
N LEU A 43 0.84 2.27 4.36
CA LEU A 43 0.80 2.06 2.92
C LEU A 43 -0.30 2.92 2.31
N SER A 44 0.04 3.83 1.41
CA SER A 44 -0.92 4.42 0.47
C SER A 44 -0.96 3.57 -0.80
N GLY A 45 -2.17 3.15 -1.18
CA GLY A 45 -2.36 2.29 -2.33
C GLY A 45 -3.73 2.48 -2.98
N TRP A 46 -3.81 2.11 -4.25
CA TRP A 46 -5.06 2.08 -4.98
C TRP A 46 -5.75 0.73 -4.77
N GLN A 47 -6.86 0.74 -4.03
CA GLN A 47 -7.68 -0.43 -3.84
C GLN A 47 -8.39 -0.79 -5.15
N ILE A 48 -8.21 -2.04 -5.58
CA ILE A 48 -8.88 -2.64 -6.73
C ILE A 48 -10.18 -3.30 -6.27
N SER A 49 -10.15 -4.02 -5.15
CA SER A 49 -11.30 -4.74 -4.58
C SER A 49 -11.30 -4.74 -3.05
N GLY A 50 -12.46 -5.02 -2.46
CA GLY A 50 -12.75 -4.90 -1.03
C GLY A 50 -13.99 -4.03 -0.84
N THR A 51 -13.90 -2.96 -0.07
CA THR A 51 -15.02 -2.00 0.13
C THR A 51 -15.16 -0.95 -0.99
N GLY A 52 -14.83 -1.29 -2.23
CA GLY A 52 -14.87 -0.38 -3.40
C GLY A 52 -13.50 -0.08 -4.02
N ALA A 53 -13.47 0.73 -5.09
CA ALA A 53 -12.22 1.09 -5.78
C ALA A 53 -11.79 2.52 -5.44
N GLY A 54 -10.49 2.74 -5.23
CA GLY A 54 -9.95 4.08 -4.95
C GLY A 54 -8.73 4.10 -4.04
N TRP A 55 -8.17 5.29 -3.86
CA TRP A 55 -7.08 5.53 -2.90
C TRP A 55 -7.51 5.21 -1.47
N ARG A 56 -6.63 4.50 -0.75
CA ARG A 56 -6.77 4.19 0.66
C ARG A 56 -5.40 4.26 1.32
N LEU A 57 -5.41 4.64 2.59
CA LEU A 57 -4.27 4.58 3.49
C LEU A 57 -4.50 3.42 4.46
N PHE A 58 -3.51 2.55 4.59
CA PHE A 58 -3.54 1.37 5.46
C PHE A 58 -2.41 1.47 6.47
N HIS A 59 -2.73 1.59 7.76
CA HIS A 59 -1.71 1.48 8.80
C HIS A 59 -1.16 0.05 8.80
N VAL A 60 0.15 -0.12 8.70
CA VAL A 60 0.77 -1.45 8.53
C VAL A 60 0.51 -2.33 9.76
N ASN A 61 0.41 -1.73 10.95
CA ASN A 61 0.10 -2.44 12.20
C ASN A 61 -1.35 -2.98 12.26
N ASP A 62 -2.26 -2.41 11.47
CA ASP A 62 -3.67 -2.83 11.39
C ASP A 62 -3.90 -3.95 10.36
N ILE A 63 -2.85 -4.37 9.64
CA ILE A 63 -2.91 -5.46 8.66
C ILE A 63 -2.73 -6.79 9.40
N SER A 64 -3.74 -7.67 9.32
CA SER A 64 -3.68 -8.99 9.97
C SER A 64 -3.12 -10.10 9.08
N ALA A 65 -3.15 -9.92 7.76
CA ALA A 65 -2.53 -10.82 6.78
C ALA A 65 -2.08 -10.04 5.55
N LEU A 66 -0.93 -10.39 4.97
CA LEU A 66 -0.39 -9.74 3.78
C LEU A 66 0.36 -10.73 2.90
N SER A 67 0.11 -10.67 1.60
CA SER A 67 0.87 -11.41 0.60
C SER A 67 0.98 -10.64 -0.72
N LYS A 68 2.02 -10.95 -1.50
CA LYS A 68 2.10 -10.55 -2.91
C LYS A 68 1.30 -11.53 -3.75
N THR A 69 0.65 -11.01 -4.77
CA THR A 69 0.02 -11.83 -5.80
C THR A 69 0.92 -11.92 -7.04
N GLU A 70 0.62 -12.85 -7.94
CA GLU A 70 1.30 -12.91 -9.24
C GLU A 70 0.89 -11.75 -10.17
N GLN A 71 -0.25 -11.12 -9.90
CA GLN A 71 -0.76 -10.01 -10.69
C GLN A 71 0.16 -8.79 -10.58
N SER A 72 0.53 -8.24 -11.72
CA SER A 72 1.32 -7.02 -11.82
C SER A 72 0.44 -5.87 -12.33
N PHE A 73 0.90 -4.64 -12.14
CA PHE A 73 0.22 -3.47 -12.68
C PHE A 73 1.19 -2.52 -13.39
N HIS A 74 0.67 -1.77 -14.36
CA HIS A 74 1.46 -0.83 -15.16
C HIS A 74 1.08 0.61 -14.82
N GLY A 75 2.10 1.45 -14.70
CA GLY A 75 1.95 2.87 -14.35
C GLY A 75 1.38 3.11 -12.94
N THR A 76 1.23 4.39 -12.63
CA THR A 76 0.63 4.87 -11.37
C THR A 76 -0.89 4.95 -11.51
N ALA A 77 -1.63 4.79 -10.41
CA ALA A 77 -3.06 5.04 -10.39
C ALA A 77 -3.40 6.53 -10.59
N ARG A 78 -4.62 6.82 -11.03
CA ARG A 78 -5.07 8.20 -11.30
C ARG A 78 -4.96 9.06 -10.04
N GLY A 79 -4.47 10.29 -10.18
CA GLY A 79 -4.32 11.21 -9.05
C GLY A 79 -3.20 10.83 -8.07
N TYR A 80 -2.24 10.00 -8.49
CA TYR A 80 -1.05 9.72 -7.69
C TYR A 80 -0.25 11.00 -7.44
N ASN A 81 -0.02 11.32 -6.16
CA ASN A 81 0.87 12.38 -5.75
C ASN A 81 2.14 11.76 -5.13
N ARG A 82 3.27 11.93 -5.80
CA ARG A 82 4.57 11.39 -5.35
C ARG A 82 5.02 11.99 -4.01
N ASN A 83 4.64 13.24 -3.75
CA ASN A 83 4.97 14.00 -2.54
C ASN A 83 3.70 14.22 -1.71
N ASP A 84 2.92 13.15 -1.51
CA ASP A 84 1.69 13.20 -0.72
C ASP A 84 1.96 13.77 0.69
N PRO A 85 1.35 14.92 1.05
CA PRO A 85 1.63 15.61 2.31
C PRO A 85 1.17 14.84 3.55
N ALA A 86 0.39 13.75 3.38
CA ALA A 86 0.07 12.86 4.49
C ALA A 86 1.31 12.16 5.07
N PHE A 87 2.37 11.99 4.25
CA PHE A 87 3.61 11.32 4.66
C PHE A 87 4.63 12.30 5.22
N SER A 88 4.95 12.16 6.51
CA SER A 88 6.02 12.91 7.17
C SER A 88 7.40 12.41 6.76
N ARG A 89 7.51 11.11 6.39
CA ARG A 89 8.73 10.52 5.85
C ARG A 89 8.38 9.36 4.93
N ILE A 90 8.89 9.39 3.70
CA ILE A 90 8.72 8.30 2.74
C ILE A 90 9.89 7.31 2.86
N ILE A 91 9.56 6.01 2.89
CA ILE A 91 10.55 4.91 2.85
C ILE A 91 10.73 4.46 1.40
N ASP A 92 9.64 4.26 0.67
CA ASP A 92 9.65 3.77 -0.69
C ASP A 92 8.40 4.23 -1.45
N ARG A 93 8.52 4.38 -2.78
CA ARG A 93 7.44 4.84 -3.66
C ARG A 93 7.75 4.58 -5.13
N ILE A 94 6.70 4.57 -5.96
CA ILE A 94 6.82 4.47 -7.44
C ILE A 94 7.54 5.70 -8.05
#